data_AF-A0A962VB68-F1
#
_entry.id   AF-A0A962VB68-F1
#
_cell.length_a   1.000
_cell.length_b   1.000
_cell.length_c   1.000
_cell.angle_alpha   90.00
_cell.angle_beta   90.00
_cell.angle_gamma   90.00
#
_symmetry.space_group_name_H-M   'P 1'
#
loop_
_entity.id
_entity.type
_entity.pdbx_description
1 polymer ?
#
loop_
_entity_poly.entity_id
_entity_poly.type
_entity_poly.pdbx_seq_one_letter_code
_entity_poly.pdbx_strand_id
1 'polypeptide(L)'
;LVKPLGYCTVCIQAQLALAPQAITQARVGDVLSLPFLLRNTSPAGQPLMIMNILKQQRGHPLQTVPLGWDRLDAGQERMFSVDTENLTSGGIHRLQLFLALGSQEEQYVFAAEVVFEVDSGQASQIVQNIHFQDTSFGTGGMVVANPNAPADPTRKARSLGERQEITLERAERFELEQGYRGYAEHAVRIPRDARFEYHGFPAADTPPPGTLKGIAPSLRCGRNSRRHDAQHNPQPNDLCLRAYDPQTGLLDAAGSKTISRQIGEFLLRNDRLYLQAAAALQRNNERLDSGALYPVFDGDSFTLAGGMTHAFTVTLRFRTRLGEVDLICFERTPAVPVNAPKQPGSTH
;
A
#
# COMPACT_ATOMS: atom_id res chain seq x y z
N LEU A 1 -7.48 20.89 2.85
CA LEU A 1 -6.15 20.26 2.88
C LEU A 1 -6.14 19.28 4.03
N VAL A 2 -6.38 18.00 3.74
CA VAL A 2 -6.18 16.92 4.72
C VAL A 2 -4.68 16.92 5.04
N LYS A 3 -4.30 16.89 6.32
CA LYS A 3 -2.88 16.78 6.68
C LYS A 3 -2.31 15.52 6.01
N PRO A 4 -1.09 15.57 5.45
CA PRO A 4 -0.45 14.35 4.98
C PRO A 4 -0.43 13.37 6.15
N LEU A 5 -0.99 12.18 5.96
CA LEU A 5 -0.84 11.15 6.96
C LEU A 5 0.65 10.79 6.96
N GLY A 6 1.31 10.81 8.12
CA GLY A 6 2.72 10.41 8.18
C GLY A 6 2.84 8.95 7.73
N TYR A 7 3.83 8.63 6.90
CA TYR A 7 4.26 7.24 6.71
C TYR A 7 5.25 6.86 7.80
N CYS A 8 5.46 5.56 8.03
CA CYS A 8 6.52 5.12 8.96
C CYS A 8 7.91 5.45 8.36
N THR A 9 8.46 6.60 8.70
CA THR A 9 9.82 7.02 8.27
C THR A 9 10.92 6.12 8.82
N VAL A 10 10.63 5.35 9.88
CA VAL A 10 11.53 4.34 10.43
C VAL A 10 11.54 3.07 9.57
N CYS A 11 10.43 2.74 8.93
CA CYS A 11 10.26 1.50 8.18
C CYS A 11 10.62 1.68 6.71
N ILE A 12 10.20 2.81 6.13
CA ILE A 12 10.32 3.11 4.71
C ILE A 12 11.03 4.45 4.60
N GLN A 13 12.32 4.41 4.25
CA GLN A 13 13.11 5.61 3.98
C GLN A 13 14.00 5.34 2.78
N ALA A 14 13.84 6.16 1.75
CA ALA A 14 14.55 6.03 0.49
C ALA A 14 15.19 7.35 0.10
N GLN A 15 16.33 7.26 -0.57
CA GLN A 15 16.96 8.38 -1.25
C GLN A 15 17.06 8.08 -2.73
N LEU A 16 16.68 9.04 -3.56
CA LEU A 16 16.84 8.99 -5.01
C LEU A 16 17.88 10.01 -5.44
N ALA A 17 18.72 9.67 -6.39
CA ALA A 17 19.66 10.61 -6.98
C ALA A 17 19.93 10.28 -8.45
N LEU A 18 20.32 11.27 -9.24
CA LEU A 18 20.99 11.02 -10.52
C LEU A 18 22.42 10.59 -10.26
N ALA A 19 22.85 9.55 -10.98
CA ALA A 19 24.23 9.08 -10.90
C ALA A 19 25.20 10.18 -11.37
N PRO A 20 26.46 10.18 -10.87
CA PRO A 20 27.51 11.01 -11.44
C PRO A 20 27.61 10.81 -12.94
N GLN A 21 27.99 11.85 -13.67
CA GLN A 21 28.13 11.86 -15.14
C GLN A 21 26.83 11.68 -15.94
N ALA A 22 25.67 11.62 -15.28
CA ALA A 22 24.38 11.66 -15.96
C ALA A 22 24.31 12.89 -16.88
N ILE A 23 23.96 12.66 -18.15
CA ILE A 23 23.76 13.72 -19.13
C ILE A 23 22.36 14.29 -18.89
N THR A 24 22.25 15.60 -18.72
CA THR A 24 20.98 16.29 -18.44
C THR A 24 20.63 17.33 -19.51
N GLN A 25 21.30 17.24 -20.67
CA GLN A 25 21.03 18.08 -21.84
C GLN A 25 20.83 17.18 -23.06
N ALA A 26 19.82 17.50 -23.86
CA ALA A 26 19.49 16.77 -25.08
C ALA A 26 19.15 17.74 -26.22
N ARG A 27 19.05 17.25 -27.45
CA ARG A 27 18.54 18.00 -28.61
C ARG A 27 17.15 17.50 -29.00
N VAL A 28 16.43 18.31 -29.77
CA VAL A 28 15.23 17.81 -30.45
C VAL A 28 15.59 16.60 -31.31
N GLY A 29 14.83 15.52 -31.15
CA GLY A 29 15.05 14.23 -31.80
C GLY A 29 15.79 13.20 -30.95
N ASP A 30 16.38 13.61 -29.82
CA ASP A 30 17.11 12.70 -28.94
C ASP A 30 16.17 11.92 -28.01
N VAL A 31 16.71 10.80 -27.51
CA VAL A 31 16.22 10.08 -26.34
C VAL A 31 17.30 10.19 -25.26
N LEU A 32 16.91 10.60 -24.06
CA LEU A 32 17.81 10.71 -22.93
C LEU A 32 17.63 9.52 -22.00
N SER A 33 18.70 8.75 -21.77
CA SER A 33 18.75 7.72 -20.74
C SER A 33 19.30 8.33 -19.44
N LEU A 34 18.45 8.49 -18.44
CA LEU A 34 18.82 9.04 -17.14
C LEU A 34 19.13 7.92 -16.13
N PRO A 35 20.38 7.79 -15.64
CA PRO A 35 20.72 6.80 -14.63
C PRO A 35 20.40 7.33 -13.23
N PHE A 36 19.58 6.59 -12.49
CA PHE A 36 19.17 6.87 -11.12
C PHE A 36 19.78 5.88 -10.14
N LEU A 37 20.11 6.36 -8.95
CA LEU A 37 20.53 5.57 -7.79
C LEU A 37 19.42 5.62 -6.74
N LEU A 38 18.86 4.46 -6.39
CA LEU A 38 17.91 4.31 -5.30
C LEU A 38 18.61 3.64 -4.12
N ARG A 39 18.58 4.29 -2.95
CA ARG A 39 19.18 3.80 -1.71
C ARG A 39 18.13 3.60 -0.63
N ASN A 40 18.19 2.47 0.05
CA ASN A 40 17.44 2.24 1.28
C ASN A 40 18.20 2.83 2.48
N THR A 41 17.65 3.88 3.08
CA THR A 41 18.23 4.55 4.25
C THR A 41 17.43 4.32 5.53
N SER A 42 16.57 3.30 5.54
CA SER A 42 15.77 2.90 6.70
C SER A 42 16.66 2.63 7.93
N PRO A 43 16.45 3.35 9.05
CA PRO A 43 17.27 3.16 10.26
C PRO A 43 16.96 1.86 11.00
N ALA A 44 15.80 1.23 10.72
CA ALA A 44 15.37 0.00 11.38
C ALA A 44 16.03 -1.28 10.82
N GLY A 45 16.91 -1.16 9.82
CA GLY A 45 17.55 -2.32 9.20
C GLY A 45 16.61 -3.15 8.32
N GLN A 46 15.39 -2.66 8.04
CA GLN A 46 14.39 -3.38 7.29
C GLN A 46 14.66 -3.29 5.78
N PRO A 47 14.40 -4.37 5.02
CA PRO A 47 14.45 -4.31 3.57
C PRO A 47 13.33 -3.42 3.03
N LEU A 48 13.66 -2.64 2.02
CA LEU A 48 12.73 -1.87 1.23
C LEU A 48 12.31 -2.74 0.05
N MET A 49 11.00 -2.95 -0.10
CA MET A 49 10.41 -3.65 -1.24
C MET A 49 10.01 -2.63 -2.30
N ILE A 50 10.36 -2.90 -3.56
CA ILE A 50 10.09 -2.04 -4.70
C ILE A 50 9.02 -2.73 -5.53
N MET A 51 7.81 -2.21 -5.45
CA MET A 51 6.65 -2.82 -6.11
C MET A 51 6.60 -2.43 -7.58
N ASN A 52 6.86 -1.16 -7.87
CA ASN A 52 6.99 -0.66 -9.21
C ASN A 52 7.68 0.72 -9.22
N ILE A 53 8.27 1.09 -10.35
CA ILE A 53 8.65 2.47 -10.66
C ILE A 53 7.92 2.85 -11.95
N LEU A 54 7.17 3.93 -11.91
CA LEU A 54 6.43 4.44 -13.05
C LEU A 54 7.06 5.75 -13.51
N LYS A 55 7.13 5.97 -14.82
CA LYS A 55 7.54 7.25 -15.41
C LYS A 55 6.36 7.91 -16.11
N GLN A 56 6.30 9.24 -16.02
CA GLN A 56 5.35 10.05 -16.75
C GLN A 56 6.07 11.24 -17.40
N GLN A 57 5.93 11.33 -18.72
CA GLN A 57 6.36 12.47 -19.52
C GLN A 57 5.11 13.14 -20.12
N ARG A 58 5.11 14.47 -20.22
CA ARG A 58 3.96 15.21 -20.74
C ARG A 58 3.56 14.70 -22.13
N GLY A 59 2.27 14.41 -22.31
CA GLY A 59 1.73 13.93 -23.59
C GLY A 59 1.87 12.42 -23.81
N HIS A 60 2.50 11.69 -22.89
CA HIS A 60 2.64 10.25 -22.95
C HIS A 60 1.88 9.57 -21.81
N PRO A 61 1.38 8.34 -22.02
CA PRO A 61 0.79 7.57 -20.95
C PRO A 61 1.83 7.26 -19.86
N LEU A 62 1.32 6.98 -18.66
CA LEU A 62 2.13 6.45 -17.56
C LEU A 62 2.71 5.09 -17.98
N GLN A 63 4.02 4.90 -17.79
CA GLN A 63 4.72 3.68 -18.19
C GLN A 63 5.49 3.07 -17.02
N THR A 64 5.56 1.74 -16.98
CA THR A 64 6.42 1.02 -16.03
C THR A 64 7.87 1.03 -16.48
N VAL A 65 8.77 1.37 -15.55
CA VAL A 65 10.21 1.24 -15.71
C VAL A 65 10.59 -0.19 -15.35
N PRO A 66 11.18 -0.97 -16.29
CA PRO A 66 11.57 -2.35 -16.01
C PRO A 66 12.73 -2.38 -15.01
N LEU A 67 12.58 -3.19 -13.96
CA LEU A 67 13.63 -3.43 -12.98
C LEU A 67 14.01 -4.91 -12.98
N GLY A 68 15.32 -5.19 -12.89
CA GLY A 68 15.82 -6.55 -12.66
C GLY A 68 15.83 -6.95 -11.18
N TRP A 69 15.20 -6.16 -10.31
CA TRP A 69 15.22 -6.31 -8.87
C TRP A 69 14.01 -5.62 -8.23
N ASP A 70 13.56 -6.13 -7.09
CA ASP A 70 12.36 -5.70 -6.36
C ASP A 70 12.63 -5.50 -4.85
N ARG A 71 13.90 -5.57 -4.44
CA ARG A 71 14.33 -5.49 -3.04
C ARG A 71 15.65 -4.74 -2.89
N LEU A 72 15.72 -3.90 -1.86
CA LEU A 72 16.92 -3.23 -1.36
C LEU A 72 17.06 -3.46 0.15
N ASP A 73 18.10 -4.20 0.57
CA ASP A 73 18.38 -4.32 2.01
C ASP A 73 18.85 -2.98 2.59
N ALA A 74 18.79 -2.84 3.92
CA ALA A 74 19.16 -1.59 4.57
C ALA A 74 20.60 -1.16 4.26
N GLY A 75 20.77 0.12 3.91
CA GLY A 75 22.04 0.69 3.51
C GLY A 75 22.47 0.41 2.07
N GLN A 76 21.83 -0.55 1.38
CA GLN A 76 22.14 -0.85 -0.03
C GLN A 76 21.65 0.25 -0.96
N GLU A 77 22.36 0.37 -2.08
CA GLU A 77 22.04 1.26 -3.19
C GLU A 77 22.07 0.45 -4.49
N ARG A 78 21.10 0.69 -5.38
CA ARG A 78 21.08 0.09 -6.72
C ARG A 78 20.76 1.13 -7.77
N MET A 79 21.35 0.92 -8.95
CA MET A 79 21.12 1.75 -10.12
C MET A 79 19.97 1.21 -10.97
N PHE A 80 19.22 2.11 -11.59
CA PHE A 80 18.29 1.81 -12.68
C PHE A 80 18.32 2.98 -13.69
N SER A 81 17.95 2.72 -14.94
CA SER A 81 17.90 3.74 -15.98
C SER A 81 16.45 4.03 -16.36
N VAL A 82 16.16 5.29 -16.67
CA VAL A 82 14.88 5.70 -17.23
C VAL A 82 15.13 6.44 -18.53
N ASP A 83 14.61 5.89 -19.62
CA ASP A 83 14.64 6.53 -20.93
C ASP A 83 13.49 7.52 -21.04
N THR A 84 13.76 8.69 -21.61
CA THR A 84 12.71 9.60 -22.05
C THR A 84 12.02 9.06 -23.30
N GLU A 85 10.88 9.64 -23.62
CA GLU A 85 10.33 9.52 -24.97
C GLU A 85 11.11 10.43 -25.93
N ASN A 86 10.92 10.26 -27.24
CA ASN A 86 11.52 11.14 -28.25
C ASN A 86 11.20 12.61 -27.96
N LEU A 87 12.23 13.43 -27.85
CA LEU A 87 12.09 14.84 -27.49
C LEU A 87 11.74 15.67 -28.73
N THR A 88 10.46 16.04 -28.90
CA THR A 88 9.97 16.66 -30.15
C THR A 88 10.05 18.17 -30.19
N SER A 89 10.39 18.83 -29.08
CA SER A 89 10.46 20.30 -28.99
C SER A 89 11.59 20.75 -28.08
N GLY A 90 12.20 21.89 -28.39
CA GLY A 90 13.18 22.50 -27.48
C GLY A 90 12.51 23.15 -26.26
N GLY A 91 13.32 23.52 -25.28
CA GLY A 91 12.92 24.16 -24.03
C GLY A 91 13.05 23.25 -22.81
N ILE A 92 12.34 23.59 -21.75
CA ILE A 92 12.39 22.87 -20.47
C ILE A 92 11.41 21.71 -20.49
N HIS A 93 11.91 20.51 -20.22
CA HIS A 93 11.14 19.28 -20.09
C HIS A 93 11.14 18.77 -18.65
N ARG A 94 10.12 17.98 -18.34
CA ARG A 94 9.92 17.36 -17.02
C ARG A 94 9.67 15.88 -17.21
N LEU A 95 10.40 15.08 -16.44
CA LEU A 95 10.16 13.66 -16.25
C LEU A 95 9.72 13.46 -14.80
N GLN A 96 8.52 12.92 -14.60
CA GLN A 96 8.03 12.55 -13.28
C GLN A 96 8.23 11.05 -13.08
N LEU A 97 8.70 10.68 -11.90
CA LEU A 97 8.81 9.31 -11.45
C LEU A 97 7.89 9.09 -10.25
N PHE A 98 7.19 7.96 -10.24
CA PHE A 98 6.39 7.50 -9.12
C PHE A 98 6.95 6.15 -8.64
N LEU A 99 7.54 6.14 -7.46
CA LEU A 99 8.17 4.98 -6.86
C LEU A 99 7.20 4.37 -5.86
N ALA A 100 6.63 3.22 -6.18
CA ALA A 100 5.81 2.44 -5.26
C ALA A 100 6.71 1.59 -4.37
N LEU A 101 6.89 2.04 -3.13
CA LEU A 101 7.82 1.49 -2.16
C LEU A 101 7.05 0.95 -0.95
N GLY A 102 7.52 -0.14 -0.36
CA GLY A 102 6.84 -0.74 0.77
C GLY A 102 7.70 -1.56 1.70
N SER A 103 7.08 -1.97 2.78
CA SER A 103 7.47 -3.08 3.64
C SER A 103 6.55 -4.29 3.36
N GLN A 104 6.65 -5.33 4.18
CA GLN A 104 5.68 -6.45 4.13
C GLN A 104 4.24 -6.01 4.48
N GLU A 105 4.06 -4.90 5.21
CA GLU A 105 2.77 -4.51 5.78
C GLU A 105 2.19 -3.24 5.14
N GLU A 106 3.06 -2.33 4.69
CA GLU A 106 2.65 -1.02 4.17
C GLU A 106 3.30 -0.69 2.83
N GLN A 107 2.54 -0.02 1.97
CA GLN A 107 2.98 0.48 0.67
C GLN A 107 2.63 1.98 0.55
N TYR A 108 3.54 2.72 -0.05
CA TYR A 108 3.45 4.16 -0.29
C TYR A 108 4.00 4.47 -1.68
N VAL A 109 3.57 5.58 -2.27
CA VAL A 109 4.12 6.08 -3.53
C VAL A 109 4.82 7.40 -3.28
N PHE A 110 6.04 7.52 -3.79
CA PHE A 110 6.82 8.74 -3.76
C PHE A 110 6.99 9.29 -5.16
N ALA A 111 6.66 10.57 -5.34
CA ALA A 111 6.92 11.31 -6.56
C ALA A 111 8.31 11.95 -6.51
N ALA A 112 8.99 11.92 -7.65
CA ALA A 112 10.21 12.67 -7.93
C ALA A 112 10.04 13.37 -9.29
N GLU A 113 10.55 14.60 -9.40
CA GLU A 113 10.56 15.33 -10.66
C GLU A 113 12.01 15.63 -11.07
N VAL A 114 12.33 15.31 -12.32
CA VAL A 114 13.59 15.70 -12.95
C VAL A 114 13.30 16.69 -14.06
N VAL A 115 13.99 17.83 -14.00
CA VAL A 115 13.90 18.90 -14.99
C VAL A 115 15.17 18.89 -15.81
N PHE A 116 15.04 18.92 -17.13
CA PHE A 116 16.16 18.97 -18.07
C PHE A 116 15.84 19.87 -19.26
N GLU A 117 16.89 20.35 -19.92
CA GLU A 117 16.78 21.30 -21.02
C GLU A 117 17.06 20.60 -22.36
N VAL A 118 16.21 20.88 -23.34
CA VAL A 118 16.32 20.37 -24.70
C VAL A 118 16.62 21.52 -25.64
N ASP A 119 17.73 21.43 -26.36
CA ASP A 119 18.10 22.45 -27.33
C ASP A 119 17.20 22.39 -28.57
N SER A 120 16.67 23.55 -28.95
CA SER A 120 15.82 23.76 -30.12
C SER A 120 16.56 23.79 -31.45
N GLY A 121 17.89 23.61 -31.45
CA GLY A 121 18.76 23.72 -32.62
C GLY A 121 18.13 23.18 -33.91
N GLN A 122 18.21 23.98 -34.99
CA GLN A 122 17.70 23.60 -36.30
C GLN A 122 18.25 22.23 -36.69
N ALA A 123 17.36 21.31 -37.11
CA ALA A 123 17.72 20.00 -37.61
C ALA A 123 18.61 20.13 -38.86
N SER A 124 19.92 20.25 -38.68
CA SER A 124 20.89 20.28 -39.76
C SER A 124 21.37 18.85 -40.03
N GLN A 125 21.10 18.42 -41.26
CA GLN A 125 21.59 17.27 -42.04
C GLN A 125 22.21 16.05 -41.33
N ILE A 126 21.60 14.89 -41.63
CA ILE A 126 21.91 13.54 -41.18
C ILE A 126 23.37 13.14 -41.44
N VAL A 127 24.13 12.86 -40.37
CA VAL A 127 25.37 12.06 -40.39
C VAL A 127 25.39 11.17 -39.14
N GLN A 128 25.43 9.84 -39.32
CA GLN A 128 25.55 8.87 -38.23
C GLN A 128 27.00 8.78 -37.74
N ASN A 129 27.25 9.10 -36.47
CA ASN A 129 28.55 8.89 -35.82
C ASN A 129 28.37 8.16 -34.48
N ILE A 130 28.61 6.86 -34.45
CA ILE A 130 28.68 6.07 -33.21
C ILE A 130 30.12 6.18 -32.67
N HIS A 131 30.31 6.90 -31.57
CA HIS A 131 31.61 6.95 -30.88
C HIS A 131 31.71 5.79 -29.88
N PHE A 132 32.56 4.82 -30.18
CA PHE A 132 33.06 3.85 -29.20
C PHE A 132 34.35 4.42 -28.58
N GLN A 133 34.32 4.73 -27.28
CA GLN A 133 35.56 4.89 -26.51
C GLN A 133 35.71 3.69 -25.59
N ASP A 134 36.68 2.85 -25.93
CA ASP A 134 37.09 1.66 -25.18
C ASP A 134 37.36 1.99 -23.71
N THR A 135 36.55 1.44 -22.80
CA THR A 135 36.99 1.01 -21.46
C THR A 135 35.98 0.03 -20.84
N SER A 136 36.42 -1.23 -20.67
CA SER A 136 35.86 -2.33 -19.85
C SER A 136 34.34 -2.61 -19.87
N PHE A 137 34.00 -3.75 -20.48
CA PHE A 137 32.69 -4.42 -20.48
C PHE A 137 32.18 -4.94 -19.11
N GLY A 138 32.53 -4.29 -17.99
CA GLY A 138 32.16 -4.72 -16.63
C GLY A 138 31.06 -3.91 -15.94
N THR A 139 30.76 -2.69 -16.42
CA THR A 139 29.86 -1.75 -15.73
C THR A 139 29.07 -0.95 -16.75
N GLY A 140 27.78 -1.30 -16.91
CA GLY A 140 26.71 -0.61 -17.66
C GLY A 140 27.07 0.72 -18.33
N GLY A 141 27.74 0.65 -19.49
CA GLY A 141 28.04 1.81 -20.32
C GLY A 141 26.76 2.45 -20.86
N MET A 142 26.66 3.76 -20.72
CA MET A 142 25.55 4.57 -21.22
C MET A 142 25.70 4.79 -22.73
N VAL A 143 24.69 4.39 -23.52
CA VAL A 143 24.66 4.62 -24.96
C VAL A 143 23.75 5.82 -25.24
N VAL A 144 24.34 6.93 -25.67
CA VAL A 144 23.56 7.99 -26.34
C VAL A 144 23.39 7.55 -27.79
N ALA A 145 22.29 6.86 -28.09
CA ALA A 145 21.93 6.57 -29.47
C ALA A 145 21.23 7.81 -30.04
N ASN A 146 21.98 8.63 -30.78
CA ASN A 146 21.39 9.64 -31.64
C ASN A 146 21.31 9.08 -33.06
N PRO A 147 20.17 8.53 -33.50
CA PRO A 147 20.08 7.99 -34.85
C PRO A 147 20.15 9.08 -35.93
N ASN A 148 20.05 10.38 -35.60
CA ASN A 148 19.71 11.42 -36.57
C ASN A 148 20.43 12.79 -36.48
N ALA A 149 21.45 13.01 -35.64
CA ALA A 149 22.16 14.31 -35.58
C ALA A 149 23.67 14.24 -35.88
N PRO A 150 24.22 15.18 -36.68
CA PRO A 150 25.66 15.31 -36.83
C PRO A 150 26.30 15.82 -35.53
N ALA A 151 27.41 15.19 -35.15
CA ALA A 151 28.21 15.59 -34.00
C ALA A 151 28.84 16.97 -34.26
N ASP A 152 28.44 17.98 -33.49
CA ASP A 152 29.18 19.23 -33.37
C ASP A 152 30.30 19.00 -32.34
N PRO A 153 31.58 18.96 -32.74
CA PRO A 153 32.69 18.61 -31.85
C PRO A 153 32.98 19.70 -30.79
N THR A 154 32.34 20.87 -30.88
CA THR A 154 32.63 22.02 -30.00
C THR A 154 31.73 22.11 -28.78
N ARG A 155 30.57 21.43 -28.76
CA ARG A 155 29.60 21.52 -27.65
C ARG A 155 29.53 20.20 -26.87
N LYS A 156 30.31 20.12 -25.80
CA LYS A 156 30.25 19.00 -24.84
C LYS A 156 28.89 18.99 -24.16
N ALA A 157 28.17 17.87 -24.26
CA ALA A 157 26.98 17.64 -23.45
C ALA A 157 27.35 17.85 -21.97
N ARG A 158 26.56 18.65 -21.25
CA ARG A 158 26.83 18.88 -19.83
C ARG A 158 26.44 17.64 -19.05
N SER A 159 27.45 16.91 -18.58
CA SER A 159 27.30 15.83 -17.63
C SER A 159 27.33 16.38 -16.20
N LEU A 160 26.64 15.72 -15.30
CA LEU A 160 26.77 15.99 -13.87
C LEU A 160 28.19 15.66 -13.39
N GLY A 161 28.85 16.62 -12.74
CA GLY A 161 30.17 16.40 -12.12
C GLY A 161 30.09 15.56 -10.85
N GLU A 162 28.98 15.67 -10.12
CA GLU A 162 28.72 14.99 -8.86
C GLU A 162 27.29 14.41 -8.87
N ARG A 163 27.02 13.48 -7.94
CA ARG A 163 25.67 12.96 -7.68
C ARG A 163 24.71 14.10 -7.38
N GLN A 164 23.55 14.12 -8.03
CA GLN A 164 22.48 15.08 -7.73
C GLN A 164 21.35 14.39 -6.99
N GLU A 165 21.11 14.76 -5.73
CA GLU A 165 19.97 14.24 -4.95
C GLU A 165 18.65 14.77 -5.52
N ILE A 166 17.66 13.89 -5.59
CA ILE A 166 16.31 14.21 -6.04
C ILE A 166 15.36 14.02 -4.86
N THR A 167 14.61 15.06 -4.55
CA THR A 167 13.62 15.01 -3.48
C THR A 167 12.51 14.02 -3.83
N LEU A 168 12.22 13.13 -2.87
CA LEU A 168 11.08 12.25 -2.90
C LEU A 168 9.98 12.83 -2.03
N GLU A 169 8.82 13.10 -2.62
CA GLU A 169 7.63 13.58 -1.92
C GLU A 169 6.54 12.53 -1.96
N ARG A 170 5.81 12.32 -0.85
CA ARG A 170 4.72 11.35 -0.83
C ARG A 170 3.60 11.80 -1.78
N ALA A 171 3.20 10.92 -2.69
CA ALA A 171 2.21 11.17 -3.73
C ALA A 171 0.82 10.64 -3.33
N GLU A 172 0.24 11.10 -2.22
CA GLU A 172 -1.01 10.55 -1.66
C GLU A 172 -2.18 10.46 -2.65
N ARG A 173 -2.33 11.49 -3.49
CA ARG A 173 -3.38 11.51 -4.51
C ARG A 173 -3.20 10.38 -5.52
N PHE A 174 -1.96 10.14 -5.95
CA PHE A 174 -1.62 9.07 -6.88
C PHE A 174 -1.79 7.70 -6.22
N GLU A 175 -1.46 7.56 -4.93
CA GLU A 175 -1.70 6.33 -4.18
C GLU A 175 -3.17 5.91 -4.22
N LEU A 176 -4.09 6.86 -4.05
CA LEU A 176 -5.53 6.62 -4.07
C LEU A 176 -6.04 6.35 -5.49
N GLU A 177 -5.65 7.18 -6.46
CA GLU A 177 -6.07 7.06 -7.86
C GLU A 177 -5.62 5.73 -8.49
N GLN A 178 -4.44 5.23 -8.12
CA GLN A 178 -3.90 3.96 -8.61
C GLN A 178 -4.17 2.76 -7.69
N GLY A 179 -4.87 2.97 -6.57
CA GLY A 179 -5.20 1.89 -5.64
C GLY A 179 -4.00 1.25 -4.95
N TYR A 180 -2.92 1.99 -4.69
CA TYR A 180 -1.88 1.56 -3.75
C TYR A 180 -2.36 1.64 -2.30
N ARG A 181 -3.20 2.64 -2.00
CA ARG A 181 -3.83 2.81 -0.68
C ARG A 181 -5.28 3.25 -0.81
N GLY A 182 -6.11 2.87 0.17
CA GLY A 182 -7.54 3.16 0.15
C GLY A 182 -8.27 2.49 -1.03
N TYR A 183 -9.60 2.60 -1.06
CA TYR A 183 -10.45 2.06 -2.12
C TYR A 183 -10.50 3.05 -3.28
N ALA A 184 -9.75 2.76 -4.35
CA ALA A 184 -9.68 3.61 -5.54
C ALA A 184 -11.07 3.88 -6.14
N GLU A 185 -11.89 2.84 -6.27
CA GLU A 185 -13.25 2.89 -6.83
C GLU A 185 -14.18 3.85 -6.09
N HIS A 186 -13.96 4.01 -4.78
CA HIS A 186 -14.77 4.88 -3.93
C HIS A 186 -14.08 6.19 -3.58
N ALA A 187 -12.80 6.36 -3.95
CA ALA A 187 -11.93 7.44 -3.49
C ALA A 187 -11.97 7.63 -1.96
N VAL A 188 -12.01 6.53 -1.21
CA VAL A 188 -12.10 6.53 0.26
C VAL A 188 -10.92 5.76 0.86
N ARG A 189 -10.37 6.23 1.98
CA ARG A 189 -9.34 5.51 2.75
C ARG A 189 -9.79 5.24 4.18
N ILE A 190 -9.28 4.17 4.79
CA ILE A 190 -9.50 3.85 6.20
C ILE A 190 -8.19 4.12 6.96
N PRO A 191 -8.02 5.31 7.55
CA PRO A 191 -6.81 5.62 8.28
C PRO A 191 -6.67 4.76 9.54
N ARG A 192 -5.45 4.65 10.07
CA ARG A 192 -5.14 3.84 11.27
C ARG A 192 -5.86 4.32 12.53
N ASP A 193 -6.28 5.58 12.58
CA ASP A 193 -7.04 6.18 13.68
C ASP A 193 -8.57 6.13 13.47
N ALA A 194 -9.04 5.39 12.45
CA ALA A 194 -10.45 5.06 12.33
C ALA A 194 -10.96 4.38 13.61
N ARG A 195 -12.13 4.81 14.08
CA ARG A 195 -12.74 4.27 15.29
C ARG A 195 -13.54 3.02 14.96
N PHE A 196 -13.60 2.10 15.91
CA PHE A 196 -14.38 0.87 15.82
C PHE A 196 -15.46 0.91 16.90
N GLU A 197 -16.69 0.62 16.49
CA GLU A 197 -17.86 0.48 17.36
C GLU A 197 -18.54 -0.87 17.13
N TYR A 198 -19.19 -1.38 18.18
CA TYR A 198 -19.76 -2.73 18.19
C TYR A 198 -21.21 -2.65 18.70
N HIS A 199 -22.16 -2.82 17.79
CA HIS A 199 -23.59 -2.68 18.04
C HIS A 199 -24.28 -4.03 18.03
N GLY A 200 -25.21 -4.24 18.96
CA GLY A 200 -25.95 -5.50 19.09
C GLY A 200 -25.18 -6.65 19.72
N PHE A 201 -23.94 -6.42 20.18
CA PHE A 201 -23.16 -7.41 20.93
C PHE A 201 -23.27 -7.19 22.45
N PRO A 202 -23.10 -8.25 23.26
CA PRO A 202 -22.91 -8.09 24.70
C PRO A 202 -21.59 -7.36 25.01
N ALA A 203 -21.59 -6.49 26.02
CA ALA A 203 -20.40 -5.72 26.40
C ALA A 203 -19.20 -6.59 26.83
N ALA A 204 -19.45 -7.80 27.34
CA ALA A 204 -18.39 -8.75 27.70
C ALA A 204 -17.68 -9.35 26.47
N ASP A 205 -18.33 -9.31 25.30
CA ASP A 205 -17.92 -9.97 24.08
C ASP A 205 -17.28 -9.01 23.07
N THR A 206 -17.23 -7.70 23.36
CA THR A 206 -16.61 -6.69 22.50
C THR A 206 -15.46 -6.00 23.22
N PRO A 207 -14.44 -5.50 22.50
CA PRO A 207 -13.52 -4.55 23.08
C PRO A 207 -14.22 -3.19 23.31
N PRO A 208 -13.62 -2.30 24.12
CA PRO A 208 -14.11 -0.93 24.23
C PRO A 208 -14.10 -0.25 22.86
N PRO A 209 -15.10 0.59 22.55
CA PRO A 209 -15.08 1.41 21.35
C PRO A 209 -13.82 2.28 21.28
N GLY A 210 -13.22 2.43 20.10
CA GLY A 210 -11.99 3.18 19.93
C GLY A 210 -11.16 2.74 18.74
N THR A 211 -9.92 3.19 18.68
CA THR A 211 -8.99 2.82 17.61
C THR A 211 -8.32 1.47 17.90
N LEU A 212 -8.03 0.71 16.86
CA LEU A 212 -7.18 -0.47 17.00
C LEU A 212 -5.76 -0.01 17.34
N LYS A 213 -5.13 -0.68 18.31
CA LYS A 213 -3.78 -0.34 18.79
C LYS A 213 -2.75 -1.28 18.18
N GLY A 214 -1.50 -0.82 18.09
CA GLY A 214 -0.37 -1.64 17.66
C GLY A 214 0.20 -1.27 16.29
N ILE A 215 1.31 -1.90 15.93
CA ILE A 215 2.05 -1.67 14.68
C ILE A 215 1.25 -2.22 13.49
N ALA A 216 0.62 -3.38 13.66
CA ALA A 216 -0.31 -3.98 12.72
C ALA A 216 -1.72 -4.03 13.36
N PRO A 217 -2.55 -2.98 13.21
CA PRO A 217 -3.85 -2.93 13.84
C PRO A 217 -4.75 -4.04 13.33
N SER A 218 -5.14 -4.94 14.22
CA SER A 218 -5.98 -6.10 13.92
C SER A 218 -7.09 -6.30 14.96
N LEU A 219 -8.13 -7.02 14.56
CA LEU A 219 -9.25 -7.41 15.39
C LEU A 219 -9.56 -8.89 15.16
N ARG A 220 -9.17 -9.74 16.12
CA ARG A 220 -9.39 -11.18 16.07
C ARG A 220 -10.82 -11.54 16.47
N CYS A 221 -11.44 -12.39 15.68
CA CYS A 221 -12.85 -12.73 15.83
C CYS A 221 -13.05 -14.24 15.96
N GLY A 222 -14.02 -14.66 16.77
CA GLY A 222 -14.44 -16.05 16.89
C GLY A 222 -15.04 -16.37 18.25
N ARG A 223 -15.20 -17.65 18.57
CA ARG A 223 -15.87 -18.09 19.81
C ARG A 223 -15.06 -17.89 21.09
N ASN A 224 -13.73 -17.96 21.00
CA ASN A 224 -12.84 -17.88 22.17
C ASN A 224 -13.10 -16.60 22.97
N SER A 225 -12.87 -16.68 24.28
CA SER A 225 -13.02 -15.52 25.16
C SER A 225 -11.94 -14.48 24.89
N ARG A 226 -12.20 -13.26 25.37
CA ARG A 226 -11.24 -12.14 25.35
C ARG A 226 -10.16 -12.25 26.42
N ARG A 227 -10.28 -13.20 27.36
CA ARG A 227 -9.35 -13.36 28.48
C ARG A 227 -8.24 -14.32 28.07
N HIS A 228 -7.00 -13.85 28.14
CA HIS A 228 -5.84 -14.71 27.95
C HIS A 228 -5.75 -15.75 29.08
N ASP A 229 -5.55 -17.00 28.70
CA ASP A 229 -5.22 -18.10 29.61
C ASP A 229 -4.18 -18.99 28.93
N ALA A 230 -3.01 -19.18 29.54
CA ALA A 230 -1.89 -19.85 28.87
C ALA A 230 -2.18 -21.32 28.50
N GLN A 231 -3.10 -22.00 29.19
CA GLN A 231 -3.40 -23.41 28.99
C GLN A 231 -4.62 -23.63 28.08
N HIS A 232 -5.66 -22.80 28.23
CA HIS A 232 -6.97 -23.01 27.63
C HIS A 232 -7.33 -21.96 26.57
N ASN A 233 -6.71 -20.77 26.61
CA ASN A 233 -6.94 -19.69 25.66
C ASN A 233 -5.68 -18.82 25.40
N PRO A 234 -4.61 -19.42 24.84
CA PRO A 234 -3.34 -18.71 24.62
C PRO A 234 -3.45 -17.61 23.56
N GLN A 235 -4.51 -17.64 22.75
CA GLN A 235 -4.79 -16.65 21.71
C GLN A 235 -6.25 -16.18 21.87
N PRO A 236 -6.49 -15.19 22.76
CA PRO A 236 -7.83 -14.64 22.94
C PRO A 236 -8.29 -13.90 21.68
N ASN A 237 -9.61 -13.83 21.50
CA ASN A 237 -10.22 -12.96 20.50
C ASN A 237 -10.41 -11.57 21.06
N ASP A 238 -10.46 -10.57 20.18
CA ASP A 238 -10.87 -9.23 20.54
C ASP A 238 -12.39 -9.11 20.54
N LEU A 239 -13.02 -9.65 19.49
CA LEU A 239 -14.47 -9.70 19.29
C LEU A 239 -14.97 -11.16 19.37
N CYS A 240 -15.75 -11.46 20.40
CA CYS A 240 -16.36 -12.76 20.60
C CYS A 240 -17.62 -12.91 19.72
N LEU A 241 -17.64 -13.96 18.90
CA LEU A 241 -18.77 -14.36 18.10
C LEU A 241 -19.37 -15.63 18.72
N ARG A 242 -20.49 -15.47 19.42
CA ARG A 242 -21.21 -16.55 20.09
C ARG A 242 -22.67 -16.57 19.63
N ALA A 243 -23.35 -17.68 19.85
CA ALA A 243 -24.79 -17.80 19.62
C ALA A 243 -25.53 -17.36 20.88
N TYR A 244 -26.59 -16.58 20.70
CA TYR A 244 -27.45 -16.12 21.78
C TYR A 244 -28.89 -16.40 21.38
N ASP A 245 -29.70 -16.77 22.37
CA ASP A 245 -31.13 -16.80 22.19
C ASP A 245 -31.63 -15.36 21.95
N PRO A 246 -32.28 -15.07 20.81
CA PRO A 246 -32.67 -13.71 20.45
C PRO A 246 -33.79 -13.14 21.31
N GLN A 247 -34.58 -13.98 21.99
CA GLN A 247 -35.69 -13.54 22.84
C GLN A 247 -35.22 -13.25 24.27
N THR A 248 -34.38 -14.14 24.81
CA THR A 248 -33.94 -14.08 26.22
C THR A 248 -32.58 -13.41 26.39
N GLY A 249 -31.78 -13.31 25.32
CA GLY A 249 -30.40 -12.82 25.36
C GLY A 249 -29.42 -13.74 26.08
N LEU A 250 -29.86 -14.94 26.47
CA LEU A 250 -29.00 -15.92 27.13
C LEU A 250 -28.05 -16.57 26.12
N LEU A 251 -26.86 -16.91 26.59
CA LEU A 251 -25.84 -17.59 25.79
C LEU A 251 -26.32 -19.00 25.42
N ASP A 252 -26.46 -19.27 24.13
CA ASP A 252 -26.63 -20.64 23.63
C ASP A 252 -25.26 -21.31 23.52
N ALA A 253 -24.90 -22.09 24.53
CA ALA A 253 -23.62 -22.79 24.57
C ALA A 253 -23.51 -23.87 23.49
N ALA A 254 -24.62 -24.51 23.10
CA ALA A 254 -24.62 -25.57 22.10
C ALA A 254 -24.43 -24.99 20.69
N GLY A 255 -25.24 -23.98 20.33
CA GLY A 255 -25.08 -23.24 19.08
C GLY A 255 -23.74 -22.49 19.03
N SER A 256 -23.22 -22.02 20.16
CA SER A 256 -21.88 -21.41 20.17
C SER A 256 -20.80 -22.42 19.78
N LYS A 257 -20.87 -23.69 20.20
CA LYS A 257 -19.81 -24.69 19.91
C LYS A 257 -19.60 -24.95 18.42
N THR A 258 -20.56 -24.65 17.56
CA THR A 258 -20.42 -24.79 16.11
C THR A 258 -19.60 -23.65 15.49
N ILE A 259 -19.39 -22.56 16.24
CA ILE A 259 -18.55 -21.44 15.84
C ILE A 259 -17.09 -21.80 16.12
N SER A 260 -16.24 -21.60 15.13
CA SER A 260 -14.80 -21.81 15.28
C SER A 260 -14.26 -20.95 16.43
N ARG A 261 -13.27 -21.50 17.15
CA ARG A 261 -12.55 -20.78 18.21
C ARG A 261 -12.01 -19.44 17.71
N GLN A 262 -11.49 -19.46 16.49
CA GLN A 262 -11.04 -18.30 15.73
C GLN A 262 -11.60 -18.44 14.31
N ILE A 263 -12.40 -17.46 13.88
CA ILE A 263 -13.05 -17.49 12.56
C ILE A 263 -12.28 -16.68 11.52
N GLY A 264 -11.57 -15.64 11.97
CA GLY A 264 -10.81 -14.75 11.12
C GLY A 264 -10.31 -13.54 11.88
N GLU A 265 -9.57 -12.70 11.17
CA GLU A 265 -8.94 -11.49 11.69
C GLU A 265 -9.17 -10.35 10.72
N PHE A 266 -9.76 -9.25 11.22
CA PHE A 266 -9.83 -8.00 10.46
C PHE A 266 -8.51 -7.26 10.63
N LEU A 267 -7.94 -6.77 9.53
CA LEU A 267 -6.61 -6.18 9.45
C LEU A 267 -6.69 -4.86 8.71
N LEU A 268 -6.11 -3.79 9.27
CA LEU A 268 -5.92 -2.55 8.53
C LEU A 268 -4.55 -2.55 7.85
N ARG A 269 -4.54 -2.51 6.52
CA ARG A 269 -3.33 -2.46 5.69
C ARG A 269 -3.53 -1.52 4.51
N ASN A 270 -2.54 -0.70 4.20
CA ASN A 270 -2.61 0.27 3.08
C ASN A 270 -3.90 1.11 3.08
N ASP A 271 -4.31 1.58 4.26
CA ASP A 271 -5.56 2.30 4.48
C ASP A 271 -6.82 1.59 3.95
N ARG A 272 -6.84 0.26 4.02
CA ARG A 272 -8.00 -0.59 3.72
C ARG A 272 -8.23 -1.57 4.85
N LEU A 273 -9.49 -1.96 5.04
CA LEU A 273 -9.86 -3.04 5.93
C LEU A 273 -9.86 -4.33 5.11
N TYR A 274 -9.11 -5.32 5.59
CA TYR A 274 -9.10 -6.67 5.06
C TYR A 274 -9.66 -7.62 6.11
N LEU A 275 -10.19 -8.75 5.64
CA LEU A 275 -10.51 -9.90 6.44
C LEU A 275 -9.65 -11.07 6.01
N GLN A 276 -8.86 -11.61 6.93
CA GLN A 276 -8.23 -12.90 6.77
C GLN A 276 -9.14 -13.97 7.37
N ALA A 277 -9.76 -14.80 6.54
CA ALA A 277 -10.59 -15.90 7.03
C ALA A 277 -9.70 -17.02 7.60
N ALA A 278 -10.03 -17.57 8.76
CA ALA A 278 -9.34 -18.71 9.36
C ALA A 278 -10.19 -19.98 9.40
N ALA A 279 -11.48 -19.85 9.09
CA ALA A 279 -12.44 -20.94 9.09
C ALA A 279 -13.55 -20.67 8.06
N ALA A 280 -14.56 -21.52 8.06
CA ALA A 280 -15.70 -21.47 7.16
C ALA A 280 -16.59 -20.23 7.42
N LEU A 281 -16.23 -19.12 6.78
CA LEU A 281 -16.96 -17.84 6.81
C LEU A 281 -17.50 -17.53 5.41
N GLN A 282 -18.63 -16.85 5.35
CA GLN A 282 -19.18 -16.29 4.13
C GLN A 282 -19.19 -14.76 4.21
N ARG A 283 -18.98 -14.11 3.07
CA ARG A 283 -19.19 -12.68 2.85
C ARG A 283 -20.26 -12.50 1.78
N ASN A 284 -21.37 -11.84 2.09
CA ASN A 284 -22.46 -11.61 1.12
C ASN A 284 -22.91 -12.91 0.40
N ASN A 285 -23.02 -14.01 1.14
CA ASN A 285 -23.33 -15.38 0.68
C ASN A 285 -22.24 -16.09 -0.16
N GLU A 286 -21.10 -15.45 -0.40
CA GLU A 286 -19.93 -16.06 -1.02
C GLU A 286 -19.05 -16.72 0.06
N ARG A 287 -18.64 -17.98 -0.15
CA ARG A 287 -17.74 -18.67 0.79
C ARG A 287 -16.33 -18.13 0.64
N LEU A 288 -15.71 -17.81 1.77
CA LEU A 288 -14.31 -17.40 1.83
C LEU A 288 -13.39 -18.60 2.03
N ASP A 289 -12.24 -18.56 1.36
CA ASP A 289 -11.18 -19.53 1.50
C ASP A 289 -10.33 -19.22 2.74
N SER A 290 -9.97 -20.28 3.46
CA SER A 290 -9.14 -20.15 4.65
C SER A 290 -7.74 -19.66 4.30
N GLY A 291 -7.24 -18.68 5.04
CA GLY A 291 -5.94 -18.04 4.89
C GLY A 291 -5.89 -16.88 3.90
N ALA A 292 -6.88 -16.78 3.01
CA ALA A 292 -6.94 -15.72 2.00
C ALA A 292 -7.37 -14.37 2.62
N LEU A 293 -6.87 -13.29 2.02
CA LEU A 293 -7.16 -11.91 2.40
C LEU A 293 -8.21 -11.33 1.46
N TYR A 294 -9.32 -10.85 2.03
CA TYR A 294 -10.41 -10.24 1.29
C TYR A 294 -10.56 -8.78 1.67
N PRO A 295 -10.59 -7.83 0.73
CA PRO A 295 -10.92 -6.44 1.05
C PRO A 295 -12.36 -6.39 1.56
N VAL A 296 -12.60 -5.60 2.61
CA VAL A 296 -13.92 -5.42 3.23
C VAL A 296 -14.49 -4.08 2.82
N PHE A 297 -15.74 -4.06 2.38
CA PHE A 297 -16.44 -2.86 1.91
C PHE A 297 -17.57 -2.48 2.86
N ASP A 298 -18.06 -1.25 2.70
CA ASP A 298 -19.25 -0.79 3.42
C ASP A 298 -20.47 -1.66 3.06
N GLY A 299 -21.20 -2.10 4.07
CA GLY A 299 -22.37 -2.98 3.92
C GLY A 299 -22.04 -4.47 3.78
N ASP A 300 -20.76 -4.87 3.77
CA ASP A 300 -20.41 -6.28 3.75
C ASP A 300 -20.99 -7.01 4.97
N SER A 301 -21.60 -8.16 4.70
CA SER A 301 -22.24 -9.01 5.70
C SER A 301 -21.51 -10.33 5.83
N PHE A 302 -21.20 -10.72 7.06
CA PHE A 302 -20.42 -11.92 7.38
C PHE A 302 -21.24 -12.92 8.20
N THR A 303 -21.27 -14.16 7.73
CA THR A 303 -22.05 -15.27 8.33
C THR A 303 -21.23 -16.55 8.37
N LEU A 304 -21.66 -17.52 9.19
CA LEU A 304 -21.06 -18.86 9.20
C LEU A 304 -21.42 -19.61 7.91
N ALA A 305 -20.44 -20.25 7.27
CA ALA A 305 -20.74 -21.11 6.13
C ALA A 305 -21.49 -22.38 6.58
N GLY A 306 -22.42 -22.85 5.75
CA GLY A 306 -23.20 -24.08 6.02
C GLY A 306 -24.63 -23.86 6.54
N GLY A 307 -25.23 -22.69 6.29
CA GLY A 307 -26.66 -22.45 6.55
C GLY A 307 -27.00 -22.13 8.01
N MET A 308 -26.01 -22.00 8.88
CA MET A 308 -26.15 -21.58 10.27
C MET A 308 -26.27 -20.04 10.40
N THR A 309 -27.01 -19.41 9.48
CA THR A 309 -27.24 -17.96 9.43
C THR A 309 -28.01 -17.44 10.64
N HIS A 310 -28.72 -18.32 11.34
CA HIS A 310 -29.47 -18.00 12.55
C HIS A 310 -28.58 -17.72 13.78
N ALA A 311 -27.32 -18.15 13.78
CA ALA A 311 -26.44 -17.94 14.94
C ALA A 311 -26.04 -16.47 15.09
N PHE A 312 -25.64 -15.84 13.97
CA PHE A 312 -25.42 -14.41 13.83
C PHE A 312 -25.12 -14.04 12.36
N THR A 313 -25.33 -12.77 12.06
CA THR A 313 -24.77 -12.02 10.94
C THR A 313 -24.06 -10.80 11.50
N VAL A 314 -22.84 -10.51 11.03
CA VAL A 314 -22.15 -9.25 11.33
C VAL A 314 -22.12 -8.42 10.06
N THR A 315 -22.77 -7.27 10.07
CA THR A 315 -22.71 -6.30 8.96
C THR A 315 -21.75 -5.19 9.33
N LEU A 316 -20.87 -4.80 8.42
CA LEU A 316 -20.00 -3.65 8.62
C LEU A 316 -20.61 -2.40 7.99
N ARG A 317 -20.58 -1.29 8.73
CA ARG A 317 -21.00 0.03 8.25
C ARG A 317 -19.88 1.03 8.39
N PHE A 318 -19.58 1.75 7.32
CA PHE A 318 -18.55 2.77 7.30
C PHE A 318 -19.19 4.15 7.32
N ARG A 319 -18.76 5.00 8.26
CA ARG A 319 -19.04 6.43 8.18
C ARG A 319 -17.87 7.11 7.50
N THR A 320 -18.15 7.79 6.40
CA THR A 320 -17.14 8.50 5.61
C THR A 320 -17.27 10.00 5.79
N ARG A 321 -16.14 10.68 5.98
CA ARG A 321 -16.03 12.14 6.03
C ARG A 321 -14.81 12.58 5.21
N LEU A 322 -15.03 13.46 4.23
CA LEU A 322 -13.96 14.05 3.42
C LEU A 322 -13.02 13.02 2.75
N GLY A 323 -13.54 11.87 2.30
CA GLY A 323 -12.75 10.81 1.66
C GLY A 323 -12.06 9.86 2.64
N GLU A 324 -12.38 9.93 3.93
CA GLU A 324 -11.83 9.04 4.96
C GLU A 324 -12.95 8.36 5.75
N VAL A 325 -12.78 7.08 6.07
CA VAL A 325 -13.66 6.39 7.02
C VAL A 325 -13.20 6.73 8.43
N ASP A 326 -13.99 7.52 9.15
CA ASP A 326 -13.67 7.92 10.52
C ASP A 326 -14.23 6.95 11.57
N LEU A 327 -15.23 6.14 11.18
CA LEU A 327 -15.87 5.14 12.04
C LEU A 327 -16.27 3.90 11.24
N ILE A 328 -15.94 2.73 11.80
CA ILE A 328 -16.35 1.41 11.35
C ILE A 328 -17.24 0.79 12.43
N CYS A 329 -18.49 0.54 12.09
CA CYS A 329 -19.47 -0.09 12.97
C CYS A 329 -19.62 -1.57 12.61
N PHE A 330 -19.46 -2.43 13.60
CA PHE A 330 -19.79 -3.86 13.52
C PHE A 330 -21.20 -4.03 14.08
N GLU A 331 -22.15 -4.41 13.23
CA GLU A 331 -23.55 -4.57 13.59
C GLU A 331 -23.92 -6.05 13.64
N ARG A 332 -24.24 -6.54 14.83
CA ARG A 332 -24.69 -7.92 15.02
C ARG A 332 -26.20 -8.05 14.83
N THR A 333 -26.61 -9.02 14.03
CA THR A 333 -28.00 -9.46 13.89
C THR A 333 -28.13 -10.96 14.13
N PRO A 334 -29.07 -11.45 14.97
CA PRO A 334 -29.90 -10.65 15.85
C PRO A 334 -29.05 -9.95 16.93
N ALA A 335 -29.45 -8.72 17.27
CA ALA A 335 -28.87 -7.99 18.39
C ALA A 335 -29.19 -8.70 19.71
N VAL A 336 -28.23 -8.78 20.62
CA VAL A 336 -28.48 -9.33 21.95
C VAL A 336 -29.18 -8.28 22.81
N PRO A 337 -30.34 -8.59 23.43
CA PRO A 337 -31.05 -7.65 24.29
C PRO A 337 -30.19 -7.14 25.45
N VAL A 338 -30.23 -5.83 25.71
CA VAL A 338 -29.43 -5.13 26.75
C VAL A 338 -29.77 -5.61 28.18
N ASN A 339 -30.92 -6.27 28.36
CA ASN A 339 -31.40 -6.78 29.65
C ASN A 339 -31.03 -8.24 29.95
N ALA A 340 -30.09 -8.84 29.21
CA ALA A 340 -29.60 -10.17 29.54
C ALA A 340 -29.08 -10.16 31.00
N PRO A 341 -29.68 -10.94 31.93
CA PRO A 341 -29.24 -10.94 33.31
C PRO A 341 -27.75 -11.30 33.37
N LYS A 342 -26.96 -10.53 34.13
CA LYS A 342 -25.58 -10.91 34.47
C LYS A 342 -25.62 -12.34 34.94
N GLN A 343 -24.94 -13.26 34.25
CA GLN A 343 -24.81 -14.63 34.74
C GLN A 343 -24.22 -14.57 36.16
N PRO A 344 -24.92 -15.12 37.17
CA PRO A 344 -24.32 -15.30 38.47
C PRO A 344 -23.33 -16.46 38.35
N GLY A 345 -22.03 -16.14 38.43
CA GLY A 345 -20.98 -17.15 38.55
C GLY A 345 -19.91 -17.13 37.45
N SER A 346 -18.99 -16.17 37.51
CA SER A 346 -17.61 -16.39 37.06
C SER A 346 -16.64 -15.86 38.11
N THR A 347 -16.72 -16.41 39.31
CA THR A 347 -15.58 -16.51 40.22
C THR A 347 -14.99 -17.89 40.02
N HIS A 348 -13.82 -17.96 39.40
CA HIS A 348 -12.62 -18.70 39.81
C HIS A 348 -11.59 -18.65 38.68
#